data_AF-A0A814HMA0-F1
#
_entry.id   AF-A0A814HMA0-F1
#
_cell.length_a   1.000
_cell.length_b   1.000
_cell.length_c   1.000
_cell.angle_alpha   90.00
_cell.angle_beta   90.00
_cell.angle_gamma   90.00
#
_symmetry.space_group_name_H-M   'P 1'
#
loop_
_entity.id
_entity.type
_entity.pdbx_description
1 polymer ?
#
loop_
_entity_poly.entity_id
_entity_poly.type
_entity_poly.pdbx_seq_one_letter_code
_entity_poly.pdbx_strand_id
1 'polypeptide(L)'
;MVKTGKIQSISYTLDELRPIRSSVDQCRSYLVRFIEQYKSIDLLNLETRLLSRCVYKNWNARRAELGIQASRRTVRLLEQFLLKREQNLEQILIEFKSDEIKMSLPSRGTINQLLTNLEESSLLLTKIKRLSKTTVDRIRLECSRGNYVHYNILIMSLCSRIHFLVVALEKTHGDFCFNVKNLIKIFKKKTKE
;
A
#
# COMPACT_ATOMS: atom_id res chain seq x y z
N MET A 1 -31.07 -10.77 5.72
CA MET A 1 -30.55 -10.45 7.08
C MET A 1 -29.06 -10.78 7.11
N VAL A 2 -28.20 -9.75 7.11
CA VAL A 2 -26.74 -9.90 7.14
C VAL A 2 -26.34 -10.26 8.57
N LYS A 3 -25.83 -11.48 8.79
CA LYS A 3 -25.29 -11.88 10.10
C LYS A 3 -24.03 -11.06 10.37
N THR A 4 -24.15 -10.08 11.26
CA THR A 4 -23.03 -9.40 11.92
C THR A 4 -22.25 -10.42 12.76
N GLY A 5 -21.23 -11.03 12.16
CA GLY A 5 -20.30 -11.90 12.87
C GLY A 5 -19.43 -11.07 13.81
N LYS A 6 -19.81 -10.98 15.09
CA LYS A 6 -18.94 -10.44 16.14
C LYS A 6 -17.65 -11.26 16.17
N ILE A 7 -16.54 -10.59 15.91
CA ILE A 7 -15.18 -11.16 15.91
C ILE A 7 -14.79 -11.42 17.37
N GLN A 8 -14.54 -12.68 17.73
CA GLN A 8 -14.05 -13.06 19.05
C GLN A 8 -12.52 -13.00 19.07
N SER A 9 -11.96 -12.06 19.83
CA SER A 9 -10.55 -12.10 20.24
C SER A 9 -10.35 -13.30 21.17
N ILE A 10 -9.46 -14.23 20.82
CA ILE A 10 -9.12 -15.36 21.69
C ILE A 10 -8.02 -14.88 22.65
N SER A 11 -8.31 -14.87 23.94
CA SER A 11 -7.32 -14.58 24.99
C SER A 11 -6.49 -15.83 25.27
N TYR A 12 -5.16 -15.72 25.20
CA TYR A 12 -4.23 -16.78 25.57
C TYR A 12 -3.55 -16.44 26.90
N THR A 13 -3.23 -17.45 27.70
CA THR A 13 -2.39 -17.28 28.89
C THR A 13 -0.90 -17.19 28.52
N LEU A 14 -0.07 -16.61 29.40
CA LEU A 14 1.38 -16.43 29.17
C LEU A 14 2.12 -17.77 28.98
N ASP A 15 1.61 -18.84 29.60
CA ASP A 15 2.14 -20.20 29.47
C ASP A 15 1.70 -20.89 28.17
N GLU A 16 0.48 -20.65 27.67
CA GLU A 16 0.03 -21.08 26.34
C GLU A 16 0.81 -20.40 25.21
N LEU A 17 1.29 -19.18 25.44
CA LEU A 17 2.07 -18.42 24.48
C LEU A 17 3.56 -18.78 24.48
N ARG A 18 4.11 -19.40 25.54
CA ARG A 18 5.55 -19.75 25.64
C ARG A 18 6.11 -20.48 24.40
N PRO A 19 5.45 -21.50 23.82
CA PRO A 19 5.97 -22.25 22.66
C PRO A 19 6.00 -21.45 21.35
N ILE A 20 5.23 -20.36 21.30
CA ILE A 20 4.96 -19.57 20.09
C ILE A 20 5.35 -18.11 20.23
N ARG A 21 5.85 -17.70 21.42
CA ARG A 21 6.21 -16.33 21.79
C ARG A 21 7.16 -15.69 20.78
N SER A 22 8.17 -16.44 20.34
CA SER A 22 9.10 -15.98 19.30
C SER A 22 8.41 -15.69 17.96
N SER A 23 7.39 -16.46 17.58
CA SER A 23 6.60 -16.24 16.36
C SER A 23 5.60 -15.07 16.51
N VAL A 24 5.08 -14.85 17.72
CA VAL A 24 4.22 -13.69 18.04
C VAL A 24 5.02 -12.39 17.98
N ASP A 25 6.20 -12.38 18.62
CA ASP A 25 7.10 -11.24 18.64
C ASP A 25 7.64 -10.92 17.23
N GLN A 26 7.89 -11.95 16.40
CA GLN A 26 8.21 -11.78 14.99
C GLN A 26 7.05 -11.15 14.20
N CYS A 27 5.81 -11.59 14.41
CA CYS A 27 4.63 -11.02 13.75
C CYS A 27 4.46 -9.54 14.11
N ARG A 28 4.60 -9.19 15.39
CA ARG A 28 4.59 -7.80 15.86
C ARG A 28 5.71 -6.97 15.24
N SER A 29 6.93 -7.50 15.19
CA SER A 29 8.06 -6.80 14.56
C SER A 29 7.82 -6.55 13.06
N TYR A 30 7.25 -7.52 12.34
CA TYR A 30 6.87 -7.32 10.94
C TYR A 30 5.78 -6.27 10.77
N LEU A 31 4.78 -6.23 11.65
CA LEU A 31 3.73 -5.21 11.64
C LEU A 31 4.29 -3.82 11.94
N VAL A 32 5.18 -3.69 12.92
CA VAL A 32 5.85 -2.42 13.23
C VAL A 32 6.67 -1.95 12.03
N ARG A 33 7.49 -2.82 11.43
CA ARG A 33 8.25 -2.48 10.21
C ARG A 33 7.35 -2.10 9.03
N PHE A 34 6.19 -2.76 8.90
CA PHE A 34 5.20 -2.40 7.89
C PHE A 34 4.61 -1.02 8.16
N ILE A 35 4.28 -0.70 9.40
CA ILE A 35 3.80 0.63 9.82
C ILE A 35 4.89 1.69 9.66
N GLU A 36 6.16 1.39 9.93
CA GLU A 36 7.26 2.35 9.77
C GLU A 36 7.50 2.77 8.31
N GLN A 37 7.17 1.92 7.34
CA GLN A 37 7.19 2.27 5.91
C GLN A 37 6.21 3.39 5.56
N TYR A 38 5.32 3.76 6.48
CA TYR A 38 4.33 4.79 6.28
C TYR A 38 4.98 6.17 6.12
N LYS A 39 6.23 6.38 6.55
CA LYS A 39 6.97 7.62 6.21
C LYS A 39 7.20 7.80 4.70
N SER A 40 7.34 6.71 3.95
CA SER A 40 7.48 6.76 2.48
C SER A 40 6.16 7.10 1.77
N ILE A 41 5.01 6.95 2.46
CA ILE A 41 3.70 7.26 1.89
C ILE A 41 3.44 8.77 1.83
N ASP A 42 4.03 9.54 2.75
CA ASP A 42 3.84 10.99 2.81
C ASP A 42 4.48 11.66 1.59
N LEU A 43 5.66 11.17 1.20
CA LEU A 43 6.31 11.55 -0.05
C LEU A 43 5.43 11.16 -1.25
N LEU A 44 4.88 9.94 -1.29
CA LEU A 44 3.99 9.55 -2.38
C LEU A 44 2.73 10.43 -2.45
N ASN A 45 2.15 10.80 -1.31
CA ASN A 45 0.99 11.68 -1.22
C ASN A 45 1.33 13.09 -1.74
N LEU A 46 2.48 13.64 -1.33
CA LEU A 46 2.97 14.92 -1.83
C LEU A 46 3.16 14.90 -3.36
N GLU A 47 3.84 13.90 -3.89
CA GLU A 47 4.08 13.76 -5.33
C GLU A 47 2.75 13.60 -6.10
N THR A 48 1.80 12.82 -5.54
CA THR A 48 0.45 12.67 -6.09
C THR A 48 -0.27 14.02 -6.18
N ARG A 49 -0.23 14.83 -5.11
CA ARG A 49 -0.86 16.16 -5.06
C ARG A 49 -0.22 17.11 -6.07
N LEU A 50 1.10 17.10 -6.20
CA LEU A 50 1.82 17.91 -7.18
C LEU A 50 1.46 17.51 -8.61
N LEU A 51 1.41 16.21 -8.91
CA LEU A 51 1.00 15.71 -10.21
C LEU A 51 -0.45 16.06 -10.52
N SER A 52 -1.36 15.90 -9.55
CA SER A 52 -2.77 16.26 -9.66
C SER A 52 -2.95 17.74 -10.02
N ARG A 53 -2.22 18.64 -9.33
CA ARG A 53 -2.20 20.08 -9.64
C ARG A 53 -1.66 20.37 -11.05
N CYS A 54 -0.59 19.70 -11.47
CA CYS A 54 -0.03 19.86 -12.81
C CYS A 54 -1.03 19.44 -13.90
N VAL A 55 -1.66 18.28 -13.72
CA VAL A 55 -2.68 17.76 -14.64
C VAL A 55 -3.88 18.69 -14.70
N TYR A 56 -4.38 19.15 -13.54
CA TYR A 56 -5.53 20.05 -13.48
C TYR A 56 -5.27 21.36 -14.24
N LYS A 57 -4.15 22.02 -13.96
CA LYS A 57 -3.79 23.29 -14.64
C LYS A 57 -3.65 23.14 -16.15
N ASN A 58 -3.21 21.97 -16.63
CA ASN A 58 -2.99 21.71 -18.05
C ASN A 58 -4.19 21.05 -18.75
N TRP A 59 -5.22 20.62 -18.00
CA TRP A 59 -6.27 19.75 -18.54
C TRP A 59 -7.04 20.42 -19.68
N ASN A 60 -7.53 21.64 -19.48
CA ASN A 60 -8.38 22.30 -20.48
C ASN A 60 -7.63 22.56 -21.79
N ALA A 61 -6.36 22.98 -21.71
CA ALA A 61 -5.55 23.27 -22.87
C ALA A 61 -5.07 22.00 -23.61
N ARG A 62 -4.91 20.88 -22.88
CA ARG A 62 -4.14 19.72 -23.36
C ARG A 62 -4.86 18.37 -23.21
N ARG A 63 -6.18 18.37 -23.00
CA ARG A 63 -6.97 17.12 -22.78
C ARG A 63 -6.87 16.08 -23.90
N ALA A 64 -6.55 16.50 -25.12
CA ALA A 64 -6.39 15.60 -26.26
C ALA A 64 -5.03 14.88 -26.26
N GLU A 65 -4.05 15.38 -25.51
CA GLU A 65 -2.70 14.81 -25.45
C GLU A 65 -2.70 13.51 -24.63
N LEU A 66 -2.09 12.46 -25.20
CA LEU A 66 -2.09 11.13 -24.61
C LEU A 66 -1.30 11.08 -23.29
N GLY A 67 -0.27 11.90 -23.16
CA GLY A 67 0.50 12.07 -21.95
C GLY A 67 -0.32 12.69 -20.82
N ILE A 68 -1.12 13.73 -21.11
CA ILE A 68 -2.02 14.35 -20.12
C ILE A 68 -3.13 13.39 -19.69
N GLN A 69 -3.71 12.64 -20.64
CA GLN A 69 -4.68 11.60 -20.32
C GLN A 69 -4.08 10.48 -19.45
N ALA A 70 -2.86 10.03 -19.77
CA ALA A 70 -2.16 9.02 -18.99
C ALA A 70 -1.81 9.53 -17.58
N SER A 71 -1.36 10.78 -17.47
CA SER A 71 -1.08 11.45 -16.19
C SER A 71 -2.33 11.52 -15.31
N ARG A 72 -3.48 11.90 -15.88
CA ARG A 72 -4.77 11.92 -15.16
C ARG A 72 -5.18 10.54 -14.66
N ARG A 73 -4.98 9.49 -15.47
CA ARG A 73 -5.26 8.11 -15.06
C ARG A 73 -4.32 7.68 -13.92
N THR A 74 -3.05 8.07 -13.98
CA THR A 74 -2.06 7.81 -12.92
C THR A 74 -2.48 8.47 -11.61
N VAL A 75 -2.87 9.75 -11.64
CA VAL A 75 -3.38 10.48 -10.46
C VAL A 75 -4.58 9.76 -9.85
N ARG A 76 -5.58 9.37 -10.66
CA ARG A 76 -6.78 8.67 -10.15
C ARG A 76 -6.45 7.36 -9.44
N LEU A 77 -5.53 6.57 -10.00
CA LEU A 77 -5.13 5.31 -9.37
C LEU A 77 -4.33 5.55 -8.08
N LEU A 78 -3.48 6.58 -8.05
CA LEU A 78 -2.75 6.97 -6.84
C LEU A 78 -3.69 7.43 -5.72
N GLU A 79 -4.65 8.30 -6.03
CA GLU A 79 -5.66 8.75 -5.07
C GLU A 79 -6.49 7.58 -4.53
N GLN A 80 -6.91 6.65 -5.41
CA GLN A 80 -7.60 5.44 -4.99
C GLN A 80 -6.74 4.56 -4.07
N PHE A 81 -5.46 4.39 -4.40
CA PHE A 81 -4.53 3.62 -3.58
C PHE A 81 -4.34 4.26 -2.20
N LEU A 82 -4.08 5.57 -2.15
CA LEU A 82 -3.88 6.31 -0.89
C LEU A 82 -5.11 6.22 0.01
N LEU A 83 -6.32 6.41 -0.54
CA LEU A 83 -7.57 6.30 0.20
C LEU A 83 -7.78 4.88 0.77
N LYS A 84 -7.65 3.85 -0.06
CA LYS A 84 -7.80 2.45 0.39
C LYS A 84 -6.78 2.10 1.47
N ARG A 85 -5.54 2.58 1.31
CA ARG A 85 -4.48 2.34 2.29
C ARG A 85 -4.77 3.03 3.62
N GLU A 86 -5.35 4.22 3.61
CA GLU A 86 -5.73 4.93 4.84
C GLU A 86 -6.81 4.16 5.61
N GLN A 87 -7.85 3.71 4.91
CA GLN A 87 -8.90 2.85 5.47
C GLN A 87 -8.32 1.55 6.04
N ASN A 88 -7.41 0.90 5.31
CA ASN A 88 -6.76 -0.33 5.76
C ASN A 88 -5.90 -0.08 7.02
N LEU A 89 -5.16 1.04 7.09
CA LEU A 89 -4.37 1.38 8.26
C LEU A 89 -5.25 1.60 9.48
N GLU A 90 -6.31 2.38 9.35
CA GLU A 90 -7.24 2.64 10.46
C GLU A 90 -7.79 1.34 11.01
N GLN A 91 -8.20 0.42 10.13
CA GLN A 91 -8.65 -0.90 10.52
C GLN A 91 -7.57 -1.69 11.27
N ILE A 92 -6.33 -1.70 10.77
CA ILE A 92 -5.20 -2.36 11.43
C ILE A 92 -4.95 -1.72 12.81
N LEU A 93 -4.88 -0.39 12.91
CA LEU A 93 -4.60 0.27 14.18
C LEU A 93 -5.71 0.05 15.21
N ILE A 94 -6.97 -0.04 14.78
CA ILE A 94 -8.10 -0.39 15.65
C ILE A 94 -7.98 -1.83 16.15
N GLU A 95 -7.69 -2.77 15.26
CA GLU A 95 -7.61 -4.21 15.58
C GLU A 95 -6.36 -4.57 16.41
N PHE A 96 -5.27 -3.82 16.23
CA PHE A 96 -3.99 -4.04 16.89
C PHE A 96 -3.69 -3.04 18.01
N LYS A 97 -4.70 -2.32 18.53
CA LYS A 97 -4.54 -1.41 19.68
C LYS A 97 -3.80 -2.12 20.80
N SER A 98 -2.69 -1.52 21.24
CA SER A 98 -1.96 -1.98 22.41
C SER A 98 -2.72 -1.58 23.68
N ASP A 99 -3.68 -2.38 24.11
CA ASP A 99 -3.98 -2.38 25.54
C ASP A 99 -2.74 -3.00 26.23
N GLU A 100 -1.99 -2.17 26.95
CA GLU A 100 -0.71 -2.51 27.60
C GLU A 100 -0.78 -3.73 28.53
N ILE A 101 -1.99 -4.17 28.87
CA ILE A 101 -2.27 -5.19 29.87
C ILE A 101 -2.53 -6.58 29.24
N LYS A 102 -2.85 -6.69 27.94
CA LYS A 102 -3.16 -7.98 27.29
C LYS A 102 -2.53 -8.13 25.91
N MET A 103 -1.60 -9.10 25.79
CA MET A 103 -1.13 -9.56 24.48
C MET A 103 -2.20 -10.42 23.80
N SER A 104 -3.14 -9.79 23.09
CA SER A 104 -4.05 -10.50 22.18
C SER A 104 -3.39 -10.71 20.82
N LEU A 105 -3.29 -11.97 20.39
CA LEU A 105 -2.97 -12.29 19.00
C LEU A 105 -4.17 -11.92 18.12
N PRO A 106 -3.96 -11.28 16.96
CA PRO A 106 -5.03 -11.11 15.98
C PRO A 106 -5.57 -12.48 15.58
N SER A 107 -6.89 -12.61 15.45
CA SER A 107 -7.50 -13.86 15.03
C SER A 107 -7.00 -14.26 13.63
N ARG A 108 -7.06 -15.55 13.30
CA ARG A 108 -6.73 -16.01 11.94
C ARG A 108 -7.58 -15.33 10.86
N GLY A 109 -8.84 -15.03 11.17
CA GLY A 109 -9.73 -14.26 10.30
C GLY A 109 -9.17 -12.86 10.03
N THR A 110 -8.72 -12.18 11.08
CA THR A 110 -8.10 -10.85 11.04
C THR A 110 -6.82 -10.85 10.18
N ILE A 111 -5.92 -11.81 10.39
CA ILE A 111 -4.68 -11.90 9.60
C ILE A 111 -4.99 -12.19 8.13
N ASN A 112 -5.96 -13.05 7.84
CA ASN A 112 -6.36 -13.33 6.46
C ASN A 112 -7.00 -12.11 5.79
N GLN A 113 -7.86 -11.37 6.50
CA GLN A 113 -8.46 -10.12 6.01
C GLN A 113 -7.37 -9.10 5.66
N LEU A 114 -6.37 -8.94 6.54
CA LEU A 114 -5.22 -8.07 6.34
C LEU A 114 -4.42 -8.47 5.10
N LEU A 115 -4.14 -9.77 4.93
CA LEU A 115 -3.47 -10.28 3.73
C LEU A 115 -4.28 -9.98 2.45
N THR A 116 -5.59 -10.20 2.45
CA THR A 116 -6.45 -9.89 1.30
C THR A 116 -6.41 -8.40 0.95
N ASN A 117 -6.53 -7.52 1.95
CA ASN A 117 -6.49 -6.08 1.76
C ASN A 117 -5.13 -5.62 1.20
N LEU A 118 -4.03 -6.24 1.64
CA LEU A 118 -2.69 -5.96 1.12
C LEU A 118 -2.47 -6.51 -0.29
N GLU A 119 -3.04 -7.67 -0.63
CA GLU A 119 -3.01 -8.21 -1.99
C GLU A 119 -3.74 -7.28 -2.97
N GLU A 120 -4.91 -6.77 -2.60
CA GLU A 120 -5.61 -5.75 -3.39
C GLU A 120 -4.78 -4.48 -3.57
N SER A 121 -4.17 -4.00 -2.48
CA SER A 121 -3.31 -2.82 -2.49
C SER A 121 -2.07 -3.02 -3.36
N SER A 122 -1.48 -4.22 -3.31
CA SER A 122 -0.34 -4.62 -4.14
C SER A 122 -0.71 -4.63 -5.63
N LEU A 123 -1.90 -5.14 -5.97
CA LEU A 123 -2.39 -5.12 -7.35
C LEU A 123 -2.59 -3.69 -7.89
N LEU A 124 -3.02 -2.76 -7.03
CA LEU A 124 -3.05 -1.33 -7.38
C LEU A 124 -1.65 -0.76 -7.57
N LEU A 125 -0.70 -1.07 -6.69
CA LEU A 125 0.70 -0.65 -6.84
C LEU A 125 1.31 -1.16 -8.16
N THR A 126 1.10 -2.42 -8.53
CA THR A 126 1.59 -2.96 -9.80
C THR A 126 0.98 -2.21 -11.00
N LYS A 127 -0.31 -1.87 -10.95
CA LYS A 127 -0.97 -1.06 -11.99
C LYS A 127 -0.38 0.35 -12.07
N ILE A 128 -0.20 1.01 -10.93
CA ILE A 128 0.41 2.34 -10.84
C ILE A 128 1.83 2.32 -11.38
N LYS A 129 2.65 1.32 -11.00
CA LYS A 129 4.03 1.15 -11.48
C LYS A 129 4.10 1.11 -13.00
N ARG A 130 3.25 0.28 -13.62
CA ARG A 130 3.19 0.15 -15.08
C ARG A 130 2.74 1.46 -15.72
N LEU A 131 1.69 2.07 -15.18
CA LEU A 131 1.11 3.28 -15.75
C LEU A 131 2.00 4.52 -15.60
N SER A 132 2.72 4.66 -14.48
CA SER A 132 3.67 5.76 -14.28
C SER A 132 4.80 5.70 -15.30
N LYS A 133 5.34 4.50 -15.58
CA LYS A 133 6.33 4.28 -16.64
C LYS A 133 5.78 4.62 -18.02
N THR A 134 4.60 4.08 -18.37
CA THR A 134 3.94 4.40 -19.66
C THR A 134 3.64 5.89 -19.81
N THR A 135 3.30 6.58 -18.72
CA THR A 135 3.06 8.02 -18.73
C THR A 135 4.34 8.79 -19.07
N VAL A 136 5.47 8.41 -18.46
CA VAL A 136 6.79 8.99 -18.78
C VAL A 136 7.12 8.79 -20.26
N ASP A 137 6.94 7.58 -20.80
CA ASP A 137 7.25 7.29 -22.20
C ASP A 137 6.41 8.14 -23.16
N ARG A 138 5.12 8.33 -22.87
CA ARG A 138 4.20 9.16 -23.67
C ARG A 138 4.56 10.64 -23.61
N ILE A 139 4.80 11.18 -22.41
CA ILE A 139 5.17 12.58 -22.25
C ILE A 139 6.54 12.86 -22.89
N ARG A 140 7.48 11.90 -22.86
CA ARG A 140 8.77 12.02 -23.53
C ARG A 140 8.61 12.22 -25.05
N LEU A 141 7.69 11.48 -25.67
CA LEU A 141 7.37 11.68 -27.10
C LEU A 141 6.76 13.06 -27.35
N GLU A 142 5.92 13.57 -26.45
CA GLU A 142 5.34 14.91 -26.55
C GLU A 142 6.41 16.01 -26.38
N CYS A 143 7.36 15.83 -25.46
CA CYS A 143 8.55 16.69 -25.31
C CYS A 143 9.33 16.80 -26.63
N SER A 144 9.57 15.69 -27.32
CA SER A 144 10.32 15.69 -28.58
C SER A 144 9.65 16.48 -29.72
N ARG A 145 8.34 16.76 -29.58
CA ARG A 145 7.57 17.58 -30.54
C ARG A 145 7.59 19.08 -30.22
N GLY A 146 8.32 19.51 -29.19
CA GLY A 146 8.56 20.92 -28.86
C GLY A 146 7.42 21.64 -28.12
N ASN A 147 6.29 20.99 -27.86
CA ASN A 147 5.13 21.62 -27.20
C ASN A 147 5.21 21.48 -25.67
N TYR A 148 4.93 22.57 -24.94
CA TYR A 148 4.80 22.59 -23.47
C TYR A 148 5.95 21.89 -22.71
N VAL A 149 7.16 22.00 -23.23
CA VAL A 149 8.34 21.22 -22.81
C VAL A 149 8.59 21.31 -21.30
N HIS A 150 8.49 22.51 -20.71
CA HIS A 150 8.68 22.68 -19.26
C HIS A 150 7.66 21.90 -18.42
N TYR A 151 6.39 21.92 -18.80
CA TYR A 151 5.35 21.15 -18.11
C TYR A 151 5.55 19.65 -18.32
N ASN A 152 5.99 19.24 -19.50
CA ASN A 152 6.26 17.84 -19.81
C ASN A 152 7.42 17.29 -18.99
N ILE A 153 8.52 18.05 -18.89
CA ILE A 153 9.66 17.70 -18.03
C ILE A 153 9.21 17.59 -16.57
N LEU A 154 8.39 18.54 -16.09
CA LEU A 154 7.86 18.50 -14.73
C LEU A 154 7.00 17.25 -14.48
N ILE A 155 6.04 16.96 -15.37
CA ILE A 155 5.18 15.77 -15.28
C ILE A 155 6.02 14.49 -15.34
N MET A 156 7.01 14.40 -16.23
CA MET A 156 7.92 13.26 -16.29
C MET A 156 8.72 13.08 -15.00
N SER A 157 9.22 14.17 -14.42
CA SER A 157 9.95 14.14 -13.15
C SER A 157 9.07 13.58 -12.03
N LEU A 158 7.84 14.11 -11.90
CA LEU A 158 6.85 13.64 -10.92
C LEU A 158 6.51 12.15 -11.12
N CYS A 159 6.19 11.74 -12.34
CA CYS A 159 5.86 10.34 -12.63
C CYS A 159 7.06 9.40 -12.40
N SER A 160 8.28 9.85 -12.63
CA SER A 160 9.50 9.06 -12.38
C SER A 160 9.73 8.88 -10.87
N ARG A 161 9.61 9.95 -10.07
CA ARG A 161 9.71 9.84 -8.61
C ARG A 161 8.62 8.94 -8.03
N ILE A 162 7.38 9.10 -8.50
CA ILE A 162 6.27 8.20 -8.16
C ILE A 162 6.61 6.75 -8.51
N HIS A 163 7.17 6.49 -9.70
CA HIS A 163 7.57 5.14 -10.09
C HIS A 163 8.54 4.51 -9.10
N PHE A 164 9.61 5.23 -8.72
CA PHE A 164 10.58 4.73 -7.74
C PHE A 164 9.95 4.47 -6.36
N LEU A 165 9.12 5.38 -5.88
CA LEU A 165 8.40 5.22 -4.61
C LEU A 165 7.47 3.99 -4.63
N VAL A 166 6.73 3.81 -5.72
CA VAL A 166 5.81 2.69 -5.90
C VAL A 166 6.55 1.36 -6.00
N VAL A 167 7.70 1.31 -6.69
CA VAL A 167 8.57 0.13 -6.74
C VAL A 167 9.07 -0.25 -5.36
N ALA A 168 9.51 0.74 -4.56
CA ALA A 168 9.95 0.50 -3.19
C ALA A 168 8.80 -0.06 -2.33
N LEU A 169 7.61 0.54 -2.40
CA LEU A 169 6.42 0.08 -1.66
C LEU A 169 5.95 -1.32 -2.10
N GLU A 170 5.98 -1.63 -3.39
CA GLU A 170 5.59 -2.95 -3.90
C GLU A 170 6.53 -4.04 -3.37
N LYS A 171 7.84 -3.77 -3.35
CA LYS A 171 8.83 -4.71 -2.79
C LYS A 171 8.56 -4.95 -1.31
N THR A 172 8.38 -3.89 -0.53
CA THR A 172 8.19 -4.03 0.90
C THR A 172 6.85 -4.68 1.28
N HIS A 173 5.78 -4.38 0.54
CA HIS A 173 4.50 -5.09 0.66
C HIS A 173 4.66 -6.58 0.36
N GLY A 174 5.40 -6.92 -0.69
CA GLY A 174 5.70 -8.31 -1.05
C GLY A 174 6.43 -9.06 0.07
N ASP A 175 7.49 -8.46 0.61
CA ASP A 175 8.29 -9.03 1.69
C ASP A 175 7.45 -9.25 2.96
N PHE A 176 6.60 -8.27 3.32
CA PHE A 176 5.69 -8.40 4.46
C PHE A 176 4.68 -9.53 4.26
N CYS A 177 3.99 -9.57 3.12
CA CYS A 177 3.01 -10.61 2.81
C CYS A 177 3.64 -12.01 2.83
N PHE A 178 4.86 -12.16 2.31
CA PHE A 178 5.61 -13.42 2.35
C PHE A 178 5.91 -13.85 3.79
N ASN A 179 6.42 -12.93 4.62
CA ASN A 179 6.77 -13.21 6.00
C ASN A 179 5.55 -13.59 6.85
N VAL A 180 4.44 -12.87 6.71
CA VAL A 180 3.19 -13.18 7.42
C VAL A 180 2.62 -14.54 6.98
N LYS A 181 2.61 -14.84 5.67
CA LYS A 181 2.16 -16.15 5.18
C LYS A 181 3.00 -17.30 5.75
N ASN A 182 4.31 -17.12 5.88
CA ASN A 182 5.19 -18.13 6.47
C ASN A 182 4.94 -18.31 7.97
N LEU A 183 4.72 -17.21 8.71
CA LEU A 183 4.30 -17.29 10.12
C LEU A 183 3.02 -18.10 10.28
N ILE A 184 1.98 -17.85 9.47
CA ILE A 184 0.72 -18.61 9.52
C ILE A 184 0.96 -20.11 9.29
N LYS A 185 1.87 -20.48 8.38
CA LYS A 185 2.23 -21.89 8.16
C LYS A 185 2.89 -22.52 9.38
N ILE A 186 3.77 -21.78 10.06
CA ILE A 186 4.43 -22.25 11.30
C ILE A 186 3.39 -22.44 12.42
N PHE A 187 2.46 -21.48 12.59
CA PHE A 187 1.35 -21.62 13.55
C PHE A 187 0.52 -22.88 13.28
N LYS A 188 0.17 -23.16 12.00
CA LYS A 188 -0.57 -24.38 11.62
C LYS A 188 0.16 -25.69 11.98
N LYS A 189 1.50 -25.69 11.95
CA LYS A 189 2.30 -26.89 12.23
C LYS A 189 2.37 -27.16 13.74
N LYS A 190 2.52 -26.11 14.55
CA LYS A 190 2.63 -26.21 16.02
C LYS A 190 1.31 -26.47 16.75
N THR A 191 0.15 -26.17 16.15
CA THR A 191 -1.17 -26.43 16.78
C THR A 191 -1.81 -27.76 16.36
N LYS A 192 -1.11 -28.57 15.56
CA LYS A 192 -1.55 -29.91 15.12
C LYS A 192 -0.79 -31.05 15.81
N GLU A 193 0.21 -30.70 16.63
CA GLU A 193 0.85 -31.57 17.62
C GLU A 193 0.22 -31.26 18.98
#